data_AF-A0A5A8CL77-F1
#
_entry.id   AF-A0A5A8CL77-F1
#
_cell.length_a   1.000
_cell.length_b   1.000
_cell.length_c   1.000
_cell.angle_alpha   90.00
_cell.angle_beta   90.00
_cell.angle_gamma   90.00
#
_symmetry.space_group_name_H-M   'P 1'
#
loop_
_entity.id
_entity.type
_entity.pdbx_description
1 polymer ?
#
loop_
_entity_poly.entity_id
_entity_poly.type
_entity_poly.pdbx_seq_one_letter_code
_entity_poly.pdbx_strand_id
1 'polypeptide(L)'
;MGDFPGAGRNEVQRLHCTLAAGTFELGFRYSLTAPIPFSATAVELRDALEELASLKFVEVTLVPDNGQVCSAAGETARIEFTHDFGDLPLLQTFSPSVTASEERAGSRVSYGDTVSNPSTWDADQMRACHCDSYPDFNQTFETGDLGRYQGPMCEFRTCPSGTDPMGAVPIRYSVSCEADGGTMTLSFSGSTSSPMTPATTPSELVTLLEAMASVDGVFAVEFDGPALCSVPAATSQVWLKTKVEAHAVSDLEAQAGSLTAGAGAATVSVSRVSSVLGNENQTIFCKADGGSFVLEFRGHKTSQIPVTADPAGVKEALESLPTIGQVTVAMEGVAPRTVCSSAGVSTVITFDTQLGDLATMASDPVLLTLVAGAPVLSVSETDKGTTTVEVCSGRGFCDTQYGLCQCLAGYVSGNGKGGYGARGDCGAVDPLFANTHPVEWALANAA
;
A
#
# COMPACT_ATOMS: atom_id res chain seq x y z
N MET A 1 -1.01 -23.18 -21.84
CA MET A 1 -0.54 -24.33 -22.66
C MET A 1 -0.62 -25.56 -21.76
N GLY A 2 -1.11 -26.70 -22.26
CA GLY A 2 -1.67 -27.79 -21.44
C GLY A 2 -0.68 -28.48 -20.48
N ASP A 3 -1.12 -28.67 -19.24
CA ASP A 3 -0.39 -29.38 -18.17
C ASP A 3 -0.49 -30.90 -18.32
N PHE A 4 0.63 -31.59 -18.08
CA PHE A 4 0.69 -33.06 -18.11
C PHE A 4 0.03 -33.67 -16.85
N PRO A 5 -0.90 -34.65 -16.98
CA PRO A 5 -1.61 -35.28 -15.85
C PRO A 5 -0.77 -36.22 -14.96
N GLY A 6 0.56 -36.08 -14.91
CA GLY A 6 1.44 -37.19 -14.51
C GLY A 6 2.07 -37.14 -13.12
N ALA A 7 2.22 -35.96 -12.48
CA ALA A 7 3.03 -35.87 -11.25
C ALA A 7 2.67 -34.76 -10.25
N GLY A 8 1.72 -33.86 -10.57
CA GLY A 8 1.16 -32.92 -9.60
C GLY A 8 0.12 -33.61 -8.69
N ARG A 9 -0.09 -33.08 -7.48
CA ARG A 9 -1.20 -33.49 -6.60
C ARG A 9 -2.17 -32.33 -6.45
N ASN A 10 -3.46 -32.63 -6.55
CA ASN A 10 -4.53 -31.67 -6.32
C ASN A 10 -4.49 -31.17 -4.87
N GLU A 11 -4.70 -29.88 -4.70
CA GLU A 11 -4.95 -29.32 -3.38
C GLU A 11 -6.28 -29.81 -2.83
N VAL A 12 -6.35 -30.01 -1.52
CA VAL A 12 -7.59 -30.27 -0.80
C VAL A 12 -7.71 -29.37 0.41
N GLN A 13 -8.83 -28.65 0.47
CA GLN A 13 -9.23 -27.86 1.62
C GLN A 13 -10.49 -28.46 2.26
N ARG A 14 -10.63 -28.25 3.57
CA ARG A 14 -11.82 -28.60 4.35
C ARG A 14 -12.58 -27.36 4.72
N LEU A 15 -13.88 -27.38 4.46
CA LEU A 15 -14.83 -26.38 4.92
C LEU A 15 -15.67 -26.98 6.05
N HIS A 16 -15.54 -26.44 7.25
CA HIS A 16 -16.37 -26.81 8.38
C HIS A 16 -17.51 -25.81 8.55
N CYS A 17 -18.76 -26.28 8.60
CA CYS A 17 -19.93 -25.40 8.71
C CYS A 17 -20.91 -25.86 9.80
N THR A 18 -21.24 -24.92 10.70
CA THR A 18 -22.15 -25.13 11.86
C THR A 18 -23.47 -24.36 11.77
N LEU A 19 -23.77 -23.76 10.61
CA LEU A 19 -25.01 -23.01 10.40
C LEU A 19 -26.24 -23.92 10.46
N ALA A 20 -27.28 -23.46 11.16
CA ALA A 20 -28.58 -24.14 11.27
C ALA A 20 -29.68 -23.55 10.37
N ALA A 21 -29.44 -22.35 9.81
CA ALA A 21 -30.32 -21.66 8.88
C ALA A 21 -29.54 -20.54 8.16
N GLY A 22 -30.12 -20.00 7.07
CA GLY A 22 -29.58 -18.85 6.34
C GLY A 22 -28.64 -19.22 5.20
N THR A 23 -27.81 -18.27 4.80
CA THR A 23 -26.83 -18.41 3.72
C THR A 23 -25.44 -18.05 4.22
N PHE A 24 -24.41 -18.46 3.50
CA PHE A 24 -23.04 -18.04 3.68
C PHE A 24 -22.38 -17.82 2.31
N GLU A 25 -21.24 -17.15 2.30
CA GLU A 25 -20.47 -16.89 1.07
C GLU A 25 -19.03 -17.34 1.30
N LEU A 26 -18.37 -17.78 0.23
CA LEU A 26 -16.98 -18.20 0.24
C LEU A 26 -16.16 -17.32 -0.70
N GLY A 27 -14.98 -16.91 -0.25
CA GLY A 27 -14.03 -16.15 -1.04
C GLY A 27 -12.88 -17.02 -1.54
N PHE A 28 -12.49 -16.87 -2.81
CA PHE A 28 -11.26 -17.46 -3.35
C PHE A 28 -10.55 -16.48 -4.30
N ARG A 29 -9.24 -16.25 -4.07
CA ARG A 29 -8.40 -15.31 -4.86
C ARG A 29 -9.12 -14.01 -5.19
N TYR A 30 -9.74 -13.41 -4.17
CA TYR A 30 -10.46 -12.14 -4.28
C TYR A 30 -11.71 -12.17 -5.17
N SER A 31 -12.40 -13.31 -5.27
CA SER A 31 -13.75 -13.44 -5.84
C SER A 31 -14.66 -14.11 -4.82
N LEU A 32 -15.92 -13.67 -4.74
CA LEU A 32 -16.91 -14.15 -3.78
C LEU A 32 -18.02 -14.93 -4.48
N THR A 33 -18.44 -16.05 -3.90
CA THR A 33 -19.58 -16.80 -4.43
C THR A 33 -20.87 -16.01 -4.25
N ALA A 34 -21.89 -16.29 -5.06
CA ALA A 34 -23.26 -15.91 -4.68
C ALA A 34 -23.64 -16.56 -3.33
N PRO A 35 -24.65 -16.03 -2.60
CA PRO A 35 -25.09 -16.60 -1.33
C PRO A 35 -25.43 -18.09 -1.44
N ILE A 36 -24.69 -18.92 -0.71
CA ILE A 36 -24.86 -20.38 -0.66
C ILE A 36 -25.81 -20.71 0.50
N PRO A 37 -26.93 -21.39 0.28
CA PRO A 37 -27.82 -21.79 1.37
C PRO A 37 -27.13 -22.79 2.31
N PHE A 38 -27.40 -22.72 3.61
CA PHE A 38 -26.86 -23.68 4.60
C PHE A 38 -27.19 -25.14 4.24
N SER A 39 -28.32 -25.35 3.56
CA SER A 39 -28.81 -26.64 3.08
C SER A 39 -28.26 -27.04 1.71
N ALA A 40 -27.28 -26.30 1.16
CA ALA A 40 -26.71 -26.60 -0.16
C ALA A 40 -26.13 -28.01 -0.19
N THR A 41 -26.42 -28.71 -1.28
CA THR A 41 -25.85 -30.01 -1.60
C THR A 41 -24.40 -29.86 -2.07
N ALA A 42 -23.65 -30.98 -2.14
CA ALA A 42 -22.30 -31.00 -2.71
C ALA A 42 -22.23 -30.39 -4.13
N VAL A 43 -23.27 -30.63 -4.92
CA VAL A 43 -23.42 -30.12 -6.29
C VAL A 43 -23.62 -28.61 -6.29
N GLU A 44 -24.53 -28.09 -5.46
CA GLU A 44 -24.77 -26.64 -5.38
C GLU A 44 -23.54 -25.90 -4.83
N LEU A 45 -22.81 -26.48 -3.88
CA LEU A 45 -21.55 -25.92 -3.39
C LEU A 45 -20.47 -25.91 -4.48
N ARG A 46 -20.33 -26.99 -5.25
CA ARG A 46 -19.42 -27.05 -6.40
C ARG A 46 -19.78 -25.97 -7.41
N ASP A 47 -21.03 -25.93 -7.82
CA ASP A 47 -21.49 -25.00 -8.86
C ASP A 47 -21.27 -23.54 -8.40
N ALA A 48 -21.53 -23.22 -7.13
CA ALA A 48 -21.24 -21.90 -6.57
C ALA A 48 -19.74 -21.53 -6.61
N LEU A 49 -18.85 -22.49 -6.36
CA LEU A 49 -17.40 -22.30 -6.44
C LEU A 49 -16.92 -22.18 -7.89
N GLU A 50 -17.47 -22.97 -8.82
CA GLU A 50 -17.11 -22.96 -10.25
C GLU A 50 -17.60 -21.73 -11.02
N GLU A 51 -18.56 -20.98 -10.45
CA GLU A 51 -18.96 -19.65 -10.94
C GLU A 51 -17.90 -18.56 -10.66
N LEU A 52 -16.92 -18.83 -9.77
CA LEU A 52 -15.82 -17.89 -9.54
C LEU A 52 -14.88 -17.87 -10.75
N ALA A 53 -14.60 -16.67 -11.29
CA ALA A 53 -13.72 -16.54 -12.45
C ALA A 53 -12.30 -17.08 -12.20
N SER A 54 -11.82 -16.99 -10.95
CA SER A 54 -10.48 -17.39 -10.49
C SER A 54 -10.36 -18.86 -10.07
N LEU A 55 -11.47 -19.62 -10.11
CA LEU A 55 -11.52 -21.02 -9.72
C LEU A 55 -12.37 -21.78 -10.74
N LYS A 56 -11.72 -22.65 -11.52
CA LYS A 56 -12.40 -23.49 -12.50
C LYS A 56 -12.22 -24.94 -12.06
N PHE A 57 -13.31 -25.72 -12.00
CA PHE A 57 -13.32 -27.16 -11.77
C PHE A 57 -12.85 -27.63 -10.38
N VAL A 58 -13.81 -27.84 -9.47
CA VAL A 58 -13.57 -28.43 -8.15
C VAL A 58 -14.40 -29.69 -7.96
N GLU A 59 -13.89 -30.61 -7.15
CA GLU A 59 -14.64 -31.77 -6.69
C GLU A 59 -15.01 -31.59 -5.22
N VAL A 60 -16.30 -31.69 -4.90
CA VAL A 60 -16.83 -31.48 -3.54
C VAL A 60 -17.35 -32.80 -2.99
N THR A 61 -16.86 -33.19 -1.82
CA THR A 61 -17.32 -34.37 -1.08
C THR A 61 -17.77 -33.98 0.33
N LEU A 62 -18.97 -34.40 0.75
CA LEU A 62 -19.46 -34.15 2.11
C LEU A 62 -19.01 -35.27 3.06
N VAL A 63 -18.59 -34.88 4.27
CA VAL A 63 -18.08 -35.78 5.31
C VAL A 63 -18.65 -35.37 6.69
N PRO A 64 -19.51 -36.20 7.30
CA PRO A 64 -20.26 -37.31 6.71
C PRO A 64 -21.23 -36.85 5.60
N ASP A 65 -21.63 -37.76 4.70
CA ASP A 65 -22.59 -37.43 3.65
C ASP A 65 -24.03 -37.40 4.21
N ASN A 66 -24.40 -36.23 4.75
CA ASN A 66 -25.73 -35.93 5.25
C ASN A 66 -26.59 -35.17 4.22
N GLY A 67 -26.11 -35.04 2.97
CA GLY A 67 -26.82 -34.37 1.87
C GLY A 67 -26.82 -32.83 1.91
N GLN A 68 -26.21 -32.20 2.92
CA GLN A 68 -26.13 -30.74 3.09
C GLN A 68 -24.74 -30.31 3.60
N VAL A 69 -24.31 -29.11 3.22
CA VAL A 69 -22.97 -28.57 3.55
C VAL A 69 -22.83 -28.09 4.99
N CYS A 70 -23.93 -27.73 5.66
CA CYS A 70 -23.94 -27.27 7.05
C CYS A 70 -24.90 -28.10 7.91
N SER A 71 -24.54 -28.30 9.17
CA SER A 71 -25.47 -28.79 10.18
C SER A 71 -25.10 -28.25 11.56
N ALA A 72 -26.04 -28.26 12.50
CA ALA A 72 -25.76 -27.88 13.89
C ALA A 72 -24.73 -28.80 14.58
N ALA A 73 -24.44 -29.98 14.03
CA ALA A 73 -23.41 -30.89 14.52
C ALA A 73 -22.01 -30.58 13.96
N GLY A 74 -21.91 -29.69 12.95
CA GLY A 74 -20.68 -29.33 12.28
C GLY A 74 -20.31 -30.31 11.17
N GLU A 75 -20.84 -30.07 9.97
CA GLU A 75 -20.47 -30.86 8.78
C GLU A 75 -19.14 -30.39 8.19
N THR A 76 -18.45 -31.29 7.51
CA THR A 76 -17.22 -30.96 6.78
C THR A 76 -17.39 -31.26 5.29
N ALA A 77 -17.24 -30.24 4.44
CA ALA A 77 -17.07 -30.43 3.01
C ALA A 77 -15.59 -30.47 2.66
N ARG A 78 -15.17 -31.49 1.92
CA ARG A 78 -13.84 -31.65 1.37
C ARG A 78 -13.87 -31.16 -0.08
N ILE A 79 -13.07 -30.15 -0.38
CA ILE A 79 -13.03 -29.45 -1.66
C ILE A 79 -11.67 -29.74 -2.29
N GLU A 80 -11.67 -30.52 -3.36
CA GLU A 80 -10.48 -30.90 -4.12
C GLU A 80 -10.37 -30.04 -5.39
N PHE A 81 -9.27 -29.29 -5.50
CA PHE A 81 -9.00 -28.41 -6.63
C PHE A 81 -8.38 -29.23 -7.75
N THR A 82 -9.20 -29.57 -8.75
CA THR A 82 -8.79 -30.46 -9.85
C THR A 82 -8.03 -29.75 -10.96
N HIS A 83 -8.02 -28.42 -10.90
CA HIS A 83 -7.27 -27.50 -11.76
C HIS A 83 -6.64 -26.41 -10.87
N ASP A 84 -5.90 -25.47 -11.46
CA ASP A 84 -5.13 -24.46 -10.70
C ASP A 84 -4.09 -25.09 -9.76
N PHE A 85 -3.23 -25.97 -10.28
CA PHE A 85 -2.27 -26.73 -9.47
C PHE A 85 -1.24 -25.86 -8.73
N GLY A 86 -0.85 -26.29 -7.53
CA GLY A 86 0.08 -25.60 -6.65
C GLY A 86 -0.50 -25.50 -5.24
N ASP A 87 0.24 -24.84 -4.35
CA ASP A 87 -0.24 -24.48 -3.01
C ASP A 87 -1.17 -23.26 -3.16
N LEU A 88 -2.46 -23.45 -2.95
CA LEU A 88 -3.53 -22.47 -3.15
C LEU A 88 -3.86 -21.76 -1.84
N PRO A 89 -4.30 -20.49 -1.90
CA PRO A 89 -4.77 -19.81 -0.71
C PRO A 89 -6.03 -20.48 -0.17
N LEU A 90 -6.16 -20.51 1.16
CA LEU A 90 -7.36 -20.99 1.83
C LEU A 90 -8.60 -20.21 1.38
N LEU A 91 -9.73 -20.91 1.27
CA LEU A 91 -11.03 -20.29 1.12
C LEU A 91 -11.29 -19.32 2.28
N GLN A 92 -11.64 -18.09 1.95
CA GLN A 92 -12.01 -17.07 2.92
C GLN A 92 -13.46 -17.28 3.35
N THR A 93 -13.72 -17.21 4.65
CA THR A 93 -15.06 -17.35 5.22
C THR A 93 -15.46 -16.06 5.90
N PHE A 94 -16.71 -15.64 5.71
CA PHE A 94 -17.25 -14.37 6.20
C PHE A 94 -18.27 -14.55 7.33
N SER A 95 -18.35 -15.77 7.87
CA SER A 95 -19.22 -16.13 8.98
C SER A 95 -18.40 -16.87 10.04
N PRO A 96 -18.53 -16.53 11.33
CA PRO A 96 -17.82 -17.23 12.40
C PRO A 96 -18.25 -18.70 12.54
N SER A 97 -19.40 -19.06 11.96
CA SER A 97 -19.92 -20.43 11.94
C SER A 97 -19.39 -21.28 10.79
N VAL A 98 -18.55 -20.70 9.92
CA VAL A 98 -17.94 -21.36 8.76
C VAL A 98 -16.43 -21.15 8.82
N THR A 99 -15.64 -22.21 8.77
CA THR A 99 -14.18 -22.13 8.77
C THR A 99 -13.59 -22.97 7.65
N ALA A 100 -12.54 -22.47 7.02
CA ALA A 100 -11.74 -23.22 6.07
C ALA A 100 -10.41 -23.64 6.70
N SER A 101 -9.94 -24.83 6.37
CA SER A 101 -8.64 -25.34 6.81
C SER A 101 -8.00 -26.16 5.72
N GLU A 102 -6.68 -26.23 5.72
CA GLU A 102 -5.95 -27.04 4.77
C GLU A 102 -5.97 -28.52 5.19
N GLU A 103 -6.30 -29.39 4.24
CA GLU A 103 -6.11 -30.83 4.42
C GLU A 103 -4.83 -31.31 3.75
N ARG A 104 -4.59 -30.82 2.53
CA ARG A 104 -3.46 -31.23 1.71
C ARG A 104 -3.10 -30.10 0.73
N ALA A 105 -1.97 -29.42 0.95
CA ALA A 105 -1.35 -28.54 -0.04
C ALA A 105 -1.25 -29.21 -1.42
N GLY A 106 -1.62 -28.47 -2.46
CA GLY A 106 -1.39 -28.91 -3.82
C GLY A 106 0.08 -28.78 -4.21
N SER A 107 0.48 -29.50 -5.27
CA SER A 107 1.84 -29.38 -5.81
C SER A 107 1.79 -29.27 -7.32
N ARG A 108 2.42 -28.24 -7.87
CA ARG A 108 2.65 -28.10 -9.31
C ARG A 108 3.94 -28.79 -9.72
N VAL A 109 3.95 -29.36 -10.92
CA VAL A 109 5.21 -29.71 -11.61
C VAL A 109 5.49 -28.56 -12.55
N SER A 110 6.35 -27.64 -12.11
CA SER A 110 6.76 -26.52 -12.96
C SER A 110 7.89 -26.96 -13.88
N TYR A 111 7.80 -26.56 -15.15
CA TYR A 111 8.88 -26.73 -16.10
C TYR A 111 10.10 -25.90 -15.65
N GLY A 112 11.28 -26.53 -15.49
CA GLY A 112 12.54 -25.82 -15.21
C GLY A 112 12.90 -25.56 -13.74
N ASP A 113 12.07 -25.95 -12.76
CA ASP A 113 12.42 -25.82 -11.33
C ASP A 113 13.62 -26.70 -10.93
N THR A 114 13.90 -27.76 -11.68
CA THR A 114 15.10 -28.58 -11.55
C THR A 114 15.89 -28.58 -12.85
N VAL A 115 17.10 -28.02 -12.81
CA VAL A 115 18.00 -27.97 -13.96
C VAL A 115 18.31 -29.39 -14.44
N SER A 116 18.10 -29.64 -15.74
CA SER A 116 18.39 -30.92 -16.42
C SER A 116 17.48 -32.10 -16.05
N ASN A 117 16.24 -31.87 -15.62
CA ASN A 117 15.27 -32.96 -15.43
C ASN A 117 14.82 -33.52 -16.80
N PRO A 118 15.13 -34.79 -17.15
CA PRO A 118 14.80 -35.38 -18.45
C PRO A 118 13.30 -35.55 -18.71
N SER A 119 12.47 -35.46 -17.66
CA SER A 119 11.02 -35.63 -17.70
C SER A 119 10.29 -34.37 -18.22
N THR A 120 10.98 -33.23 -18.27
CA THR A 120 10.43 -31.90 -18.60
C THR A 120 11.33 -31.20 -19.61
N TRP A 121 11.79 -31.88 -20.67
CA TRP A 121 12.76 -31.30 -21.61
C TRP A 121 12.23 -31.35 -23.05
N ASP A 122 11.90 -30.19 -23.63
CA ASP A 122 12.08 -29.95 -25.07
C ASP A 122 12.52 -28.50 -25.40
N ALA A 123 13.09 -28.35 -26.59
CA ALA A 123 14.20 -27.43 -26.86
C ALA A 123 13.84 -26.13 -27.61
N ASP A 124 12.56 -25.74 -27.74
CA ASP A 124 12.15 -24.57 -28.55
C ASP A 124 11.02 -23.69 -27.96
N GLN A 125 10.78 -23.67 -26.63
CA GLN A 125 9.61 -22.97 -26.06
C GLN A 125 9.94 -21.63 -25.35
N MET A 126 9.04 -20.64 -25.53
CA MET A 126 9.05 -19.34 -24.83
C MET A 126 8.98 -19.54 -23.31
N ARG A 127 9.86 -18.84 -22.57
CA ARG A 127 10.15 -19.11 -21.16
C ARG A 127 9.25 -18.36 -20.16
N ALA A 128 8.60 -17.30 -20.62
CA ALA A 128 7.57 -16.48 -19.97
C ALA A 128 7.19 -15.35 -20.95
N CYS A 129 6.00 -14.78 -20.83
CA CYS A 129 5.68 -13.51 -21.49
C CYS A 129 6.13 -12.34 -20.61
N HIS A 130 6.84 -11.37 -21.17
CA HIS A 130 7.00 -10.07 -20.52
C HIS A 130 5.70 -9.30 -20.72
N CYS A 131 4.97 -9.05 -19.62
CA CYS A 131 3.68 -8.39 -19.69
C CYS A 131 3.85 -6.89 -19.86
N ASP A 132 3.87 -6.44 -21.12
CA ASP A 132 3.84 -5.03 -21.45
C ASP A 132 2.47 -4.44 -21.05
N SER A 133 2.48 -3.30 -20.36
CA SER A 133 1.28 -2.50 -20.16
C SER A 133 1.07 -1.67 -21.42
N TYR A 134 -0.06 -1.83 -22.10
CA TYR A 134 -0.34 -1.07 -23.32
C TYR A 134 -0.82 0.34 -22.92
N PRO A 135 -0.16 1.43 -23.38
CA PRO A 135 -0.56 2.80 -23.06
C PRO A 135 -1.87 3.25 -23.74
N ASP A 136 -2.41 2.47 -24.67
CA ASP A 136 -3.55 2.86 -25.52
C ASP A 136 -4.94 2.57 -24.90
N PHE A 137 -5.05 2.22 -23.61
CA PHE A 137 -6.33 2.41 -22.92
C PHE A 137 -6.53 3.90 -22.61
N ASN A 138 -6.91 4.57 -23.68
CA ASN A 138 -7.25 5.97 -23.84
C ASN A 138 -8.03 6.54 -22.64
N GLN A 139 -7.31 7.33 -21.84
CA GLN A 139 -7.69 8.68 -21.43
C GLN A 139 -9.08 8.82 -20.80
N THR A 140 -9.14 8.59 -19.51
CA THR A 140 -9.53 9.56 -18.48
C THR A 140 -9.41 8.85 -17.15
N PHE A 141 -9.33 9.63 -16.07
CA PHE A 141 -9.35 9.19 -14.68
C PHE A 141 -7.98 9.01 -14.03
N GLU A 142 -7.96 9.51 -12.80
CA GLU A 142 -6.88 9.77 -11.86
C GLU A 142 -6.23 8.47 -11.34
N THR A 143 -6.22 7.43 -12.16
CA THR A 143 -6.07 6.04 -11.73
C THR A 143 -4.61 5.63 -11.81
N GLY A 144 -3.92 5.64 -10.67
CA GLY A 144 -2.65 4.92 -10.56
C GLY A 144 -2.86 3.40 -10.69
N ASP A 145 -1.79 2.70 -11.07
CA ASP A 145 -1.69 1.23 -11.22
C ASP A 145 -2.73 0.54 -12.12
N LEU A 146 -3.21 1.18 -13.20
CA LEU A 146 -4.03 0.47 -14.18
C LEU A 146 -3.23 -0.40 -15.14
N GLY A 147 -3.67 -1.65 -15.26
CA GLY A 147 -3.59 -2.41 -16.51
C GLY A 147 -2.27 -3.13 -16.77
N ARG A 148 -1.56 -3.59 -15.73
CA ARG A 148 -0.51 -4.58 -15.97
C ARG A 148 -1.18 -5.93 -16.17
N TYR A 149 -0.88 -6.57 -17.29
CA TYR A 149 -1.15 -7.98 -17.39
C TYR A 149 -0.18 -8.71 -16.45
N GLN A 150 -0.64 -9.80 -15.86
CA GLN A 150 0.12 -10.65 -14.96
C GLN A 150 -0.20 -12.12 -15.26
N GLY A 151 0.61 -12.99 -14.68
CA GLY A 151 0.58 -14.42 -14.97
C GLY A 151 1.64 -14.81 -16.00
N PRO A 152 1.97 -16.11 -16.09
CA PRO A 152 3.02 -16.62 -16.96
C PRO A 152 2.75 -16.36 -18.45
N MET A 153 1.49 -16.13 -18.83
CA MET A 153 1.04 -15.86 -20.20
C MET A 153 0.41 -14.47 -20.36
N CYS A 154 0.52 -13.59 -19.36
CA CYS A 154 -0.14 -12.27 -19.34
C CYS A 154 -1.66 -12.35 -19.50
N GLU A 155 -2.26 -13.38 -18.90
CA GLU A 155 -3.68 -13.73 -19.04
C GLU A 155 -4.59 -13.02 -18.03
N PHE A 156 -4.03 -12.49 -16.95
CA PHE A 156 -4.78 -11.79 -15.90
C PHE A 156 -4.46 -10.30 -15.91
N ARG A 157 -5.40 -9.45 -15.50
CA ARG A 157 -5.19 -8.01 -15.29
C ARG A 157 -5.02 -7.73 -13.80
N THR A 158 -4.13 -6.80 -13.48
CA THR A 158 -4.07 -6.20 -12.13
C THR A 158 -5.26 -5.28 -11.92
N CYS A 159 -5.80 -5.25 -10.70
CA CYS A 159 -6.82 -4.30 -10.30
C CYS A 159 -6.21 -3.03 -9.70
N PRO A 160 -6.96 -1.92 -9.68
CA PRO A 160 -6.55 -0.71 -8.98
C PRO A 160 -6.26 -1.01 -7.51
N SER A 161 -5.17 -0.43 -7.02
CA SER A 161 -4.89 -0.39 -5.58
C SER A 161 -5.42 0.90 -4.97
N GLY A 162 -5.48 1.00 -3.66
CA GLY A 162 -5.88 2.21 -2.98
C GLY A 162 -5.59 2.10 -1.50
N THR A 163 -5.79 3.21 -0.79
CA THR A 163 -5.76 3.17 0.67
C THR A 163 -7.08 2.63 1.18
N ASP A 164 -7.05 1.71 2.14
CA ASP A 164 -8.23 1.34 2.92
C ASP A 164 -8.78 2.59 3.65
N PRO A 165 -10.01 3.05 3.34
CA PRO A 165 -10.62 4.20 4.01
C PRO A 165 -10.84 3.98 5.50
N MET A 166 -10.89 2.73 5.96
CA MET A 166 -11.00 2.33 7.36
C MET A 166 -9.66 1.84 7.94
N GLY A 167 -8.61 1.79 7.12
CA GLY A 167 -7.27 1.43 7.55
C GLY A 167 -6.71 2.46 8.53
N ALA A 168 -5.89 2.00 9.48
CA ALA A 168 -5.25 2.88 10.43
C ALA A 168 -4.35 3.90 9.68
N VAL A 169 -4.74 5.17 9.68
CA VAL A 169 -3.88 6.25 9.16
C VAL A 169 -2.72 6.43 10.14
N PRO A 170 -1.45 6.32 9.71
CA PRO A 170 -0.31 6.47 10.61
C PRO A 170 -0.25 7.89 11.15
N ILE A 171 -0.30 8.05 12.47
CA ILE A 171 -0.33 9.37 13.12
C ILE A 171 1.07 10.00 13.06
N ARG A 172 1.18 11.24 12.57
CA ARG A 172 2.41 12.03 12.62
C ARG A 172 2.44 12.98 13.82
N TYR A 173 3.62 13.12 14.39
CA TYR A 173 3.91 14.12 15.41
C TYR A 173 5.10 14.95 14.97
N SER A 174 4.97 16.27 15.10
CA SER A 174 6.09 17.21 14.99
C SER A 174 6.61 17.49 16.38
N VAL A 175 7.88 17.20 16.62
CA VAL A 175 8.60 17.53 17.84
C VAL A 175 9.47 18.74 17.54
N SER A 176 9.14 19.88 18.15
CA SER A 176 9.97 21.09 18.09
C SER A 176 10.79 21.18 19.36
N CYS A 177 12.11 21.27 19.23
CA CYS A 177 13.02 21.33 20.37
C CYS A 177 14.12 22.39 20.23
N GLU A 178 14.26 23.19 21.28
CA GLU A 178 15.31 24.21 21.45
C GLU A 178 16.01 23.99 22.80
N ALA A 179 17.08 23.19 22.81
CA ALA A 179 17.87 22.87 23.99
C ALA A 179 19.29 22.43 23.61
N ASP A 180 20.28 22.73 24.45
CA ASP A 180 21.69 22.32 24.29
C ASP A 180 22.18 21.35 25.38
N GLY A 181 21.36 21.11 26.41
CA GLY A 181 21.63 20.16 27.48
C GLY A 181 20.39 19.74 28.25
N GLY A 182 20.57 18.84 29.21
CA GLY A 182 19.48 18.28 30.01
C GLY A 182 18.90 16.98 29.49
N THR A 183 17.77 16.57 30.08
CA THR A 183 17.05 15.35 29.68
C THR A 183 15.57 15.63 29.44
N MET A 184 14.98 14.85 28.53
CA MET A 184 13.56 14.82 28.24
C MET A 184 13.07 13.38 28.09
N THR A 185 11.76 13.19 28.14
CA THR A 185 11.10 11.92 27.85
C THR A 185 9.90 12.16 26.94
N LEU A 186 9.59 11.18 26.10
CA LEU A 186 8.34 11.14 25.33
C LEU A 186 7.38 10.14 25.98
N SER A 187 6.11 10.50 26.08
CA SER A 187 5.05 9.62 26.59
C SER A 187 3.95 9.42 25.58
N PHE A 188 3.52 8.18 25.41
CA PHE A 188 2.44 7.79 24.52
C PHE A 188 1.52 6.82 25.25
N SER A 189 0.22 7.12 25.32
CA SER A 189 -0.79 6.26 25.96
C SER A 189 -0.43 5.78 27.37
N GLY A 190 0.22 6.65 28.16
CA GLY A 190 0.63 6.36 29.54
C GLY A 190 1.94 5.58 29.71
N SER A 191 2.57 5.11 28.62
CA SER A 191 3.97 4.63 28.68
C SER A 191 4.93 5.78 28.44
N THR A 192 6.06 5.78 29.13
CA THR A 192 7.11 6.80 29.00
C THR A 192 8.40 6.16 28.51
N SER A 193 9.08 6.79 27.54
CA SER A 193 10.39 6.37 27.06
C SER A 193 11.44 6.46 28.18
N SER A 194 12.58 5.80 27.99
CA SER A 194 13.76 6.13 28.81
C SER A 194 14.21 7.57 28.54
N PRO A 195 14.88 8.25 29.51
CA PRO A 195 15.36 9.61 29.32
C PRO A 195 16.31 9.74 28.13
N MET A 196 16.14 10.80 27.34
CA MET A 196 16.93 11.12 26.16
C MET A 196 17.52 12.53 26.24
N THR A 197 18.52 12.83 25.42
CA THR A 197 19.25 14.11 25.46
C THR A 197 18.98 14.93 24.19
N PRO A 198 19.26 16.25 24.20
CA PRO A 198 19.17 17.09 23.01
C PRO A 198 19.96 16.58 21.78
N ALA A 199 21.01 15.77 22.01
CA ALA A 199 21.88 15.22 20.97
C ALA A 199 21.45 13.83 20.45
N THR A 200 20.31 13.29 20.91
CA THR A 200 19.81 11.97 20.47
C THR A 200 19.64 11.93 18.95
N THR A 201 20.14 10.86 18.32
CA THR A 201 20.07 10.60 16.87
C THR A 201 18.75 9.92 16.47
N PRO A 202 18.37 9.91 15.17
CA PRO A 202 17.14 9.26 14.72
C PRO A 202 17.06 7.77 15.09
N SER A 203 18.15 7.02 14.92
CA SER A 203 18.21 5.59 15.23
C SER A 203 18.09 5.30 16.72
N GLU A 204 18.70 6.15 17.56
CA GLU A 204 18.58 6.03 19.02
C GLU A 204 17.16 6.36 19.47
N LEU A 205 16.52 7.35 18.86
CA LEU A 205 15.13 7.71 19.15
C LEU A 205 14.16 6.58 18.77
N VAL A 206 14.32 5.96 17.60
CA VAL A 206 13.54 4.78 17.19
C VAL A 206 13.67 3.67 18.25
N THR A 207 14.90 3.35 18.67
CA THR A 207 15.15 2.30 19.67
C THR A 207 14.46 2.61 21.02
N LEU A 208 14.48 3.87 21.45
CA LEU A 208 13.84 4.30 22.70
C LEU A 208 12.31 4.20 22.64
N LEU A 209 11.72 4.51 21.48
CA LEU A 209 10.29 4.46 21.26
C LEU A 209 9.78 3.01 21.08
N GLU A 210 10.52 2.17 20.35
CA GLU A 210 10.23 0.73 20.19
C GLU A 210 10.32 -0.06 21.50
N ALA A 211 11.05 0.44 22.49
CA ALA A 211 11.13 -0.16 23.82
C ALA A 211 9.88 0.12 24.70
N MET A 212 8.93 0.94 24.25
CA MET A 212 7.72 1.29 25.02
C MET A 212 6.65 0.21 24.88
N ALA A 213 6.25 -0.39 26.01
CA ALA A 213 5.36 -1.56 26.05
C ALA A 213 3.94 -1.34 25.48
N SER A 214 3.48 -0.09 25.33
CA SER A 214 2.15 0.23 24.79
C SER A 214 2.14 0.47 23.28
N VAL A 215 3.25 0.24 22.58
CA VAL A 215 3.33 0.43 21.13
C VAL A 215 3.66 -0.88 20.44
N ASP A 216 2.65 -1.46 19.78
CA ASP A 216 2.80 -2.59 18.86
C ASP A 216 2.91 -2.04 17.43
N GLY A 217 4.08 -1.46 17.12
CA GLY A 217 4.29 -0.67 15.90
C GLY A 217 5.76 -0.43 15.54
N VAL A 218 6.01 -0.17 14.26
CA VAL A 218 7.33 0.26 13.74
C VAL A 218 7.38 1.78 13.74
N PHE A 219 8.45 2.36 14.29
CA PHE A 219 8.64 3.81 14.31
C PHE A 219 9.58 4.22 13.17
N ALA A 220 9.23 5.29 12.48
CA ALA A 220 10.16 6.01 11.62
C ALA A 220 10.38 7.41 12.21
N VAL A 221 11.62 7.86 12.20
CA VAL A 221 12.02 9.16 12.77
C VAL A 221 12.89 9.86 11.74
N GLU A 222 12.58 11.12 11.48
CA GLU A 222 13.33 11.97 10.57
C GLU A 222 13.55 13.35 11.21
N PHE A 223 14.75 13.89 11.08
CA PHE A 223 15.14 15.18 11.66
C PHE A 223 15.50 16.17 10.56
N ASP A 224 15.07 17.42 10.71
CA ASP A 224 15.66 18.53 9.97
C ASP A 224 16.97 18.95 10.67
N GLY A 225 18.03 18.14 10.49
CA GLY A 225 19.34 18.34 11.11
C GLY A 225 19.96 17.07 11.72
N PRO A 226 21.15 17.16 12.33
CA PRO A 226 21.89 15.99 12.82
C PRO A 226 21.43 15.48 14.19
N ALA A 227 20.55 16.20 14.90
CA ALA A 227 20.13 15.91 16.26
C ALA A 227 18.67 16.34 16.49
N LEU A 228 18.06 15.80 17.56
CA LEU A 228 16.68 16.09 17.93
C LEU A 228 16.43 17.57 18.27
N CYS A 229 17.40 18.22 18.90
CA CYS A 229 17.34 19.63 19.29
C CYS A 229 18.55 20.39 18.73
N SER A 230 18.33 21.59 18.22
CA SER A 230 19.39 22.53 17.86
C SER A 230 18.98 23.96 18.19
N VAL A 231 19.95 24.89 18.14
CA VAL A 231 19.69 26.33 18.17
C VAL A 231 20.22 26.95 16.87
N PRO A 232 19.37 27.56 16.02
CA PRO A 232 17.93 27.76 16.21
C PRO A 232 17.15 26.43 16.21
N ALA A 233 15.94 26.47 16.77
CA ALA A 233 15.08 25.31 17.03
C ALA A 233 15.04 24.31 15.86
N ALA A 234 15.25 23.03 16.16
CA ALA A 234 15.07 21.94 15.19
C ALA A 234 13.61 21.47 15.18
N THR A 235 13.12 21.09 14.00
CA THR A 235 11.86 20.36 13.85
C THR A 235 12.16 18.91 13.49
N SER A 236 11.68 17.98 14.31
CA SER A 236 11.81 16.55 14.10
C SER A 236 10.45 15.93 13.85
N GLN A 237 10.34 15.10 12.81
CA GLN A 237 9.12 14.36 12.50
C GLN A 237 9.20 12.93 13.05
N VAL A 238 8.20 12.56 13.85
CA VAL A 238 8.06 11.20 14.41
C VAL A 238 6.81 10.55 13.81
N TRP A 239 6.98 9.35 13.29
CA TRP A 239 5.96 8.57 12.61
C TRP A 239 5.57 7.37 13.47
N LEU A 240 4.30 7.29 13.84
CA LEU A 240 3.76 6.15 14.57
C LEU A 240 2.94 5.27 13.63
N LYS A 241 3.44 4.08 13.28
CA LYS A 241 2.62 3.01 12.69
C LYS A 241 2.07 2.15 13.81
N THR A 242 0.99 2.57 14.47
CA THR A 242 0.32 1.74 15.46
C THR A 242 -0.67 0.80 14.78
N LYS A 243 -0.73 -0.46 15.21
CA LYS A 243 -1.79 -1.41 14.85
C LYS A 243 -3.15 -1.11 15.52
N VAL A 244 -3.28 0.03 16.21
CA VAL A 244 -4.40 0.35 17.09
C VAL A 244 -5.40 1.23 16.35
N GLU A 245 -6.64 0.76 16.28
CA GLU A 245 -7.80 1.54 15.84
C GLU A 245 -7.83 2.89 16.55
N ALA A 246 -7.90 3.98 15.77
CA ALA A 246 -7.69 5.35 16.20
C ALA A 246 -8.81 5.94 17.09
N HIS A 247 -9.45 5.14 17.95
CA HIS A 247 -10.67 5.55 18.65
C HIS A 247 -10.50 5.95 20.13
N ALA A 248 -9.32 5.81 20.78
CA ALA A 248 -9.19 6.24 22.19
C ALA A 248 -7.77 6.46 22.77
N VAL A 249 -6.71 6.67 21.98
CA VAL A 249 -5.35 6.85 22.54
C VAL A 249 -5.04 8.30 22.88
N SER A 250 -4.45 8.53 24.05
CA SER A 250 -3.86 9.82 24.46
C SER A 250 -2.70 10.14 23.51
N ASP A 251 -2.65 11.38 23.00
CA ASP A 251 -1.65 11.87 22.05
C ASP A 251 -0.20 11.72 22.59
N LEU A 252 0.80 11.78 21.69
CA LEU A 252 2.22 11.84 22.08
C LEU A 252 2.52 13.18 22.78
N GLU A 253 3.12 13.11 23.97
CA GLU A 253 3.50 14.28 24.76
C GLU A 253 5.01 14.27 25.04
N ALA A 254 5.63 15.45 25.13
CA ALA A 254 6.99 15.60 25.62
C ALA A 254 6.97 16.15 27.04
N GLN A 255 7.76 15.52 27.91
CA GLN A 255 7.98 15.99 29.27
C GLN A 255 9.44 16.42 29.43
N ALA A 256 9.64 17.69 29.79
CA ALA A 256 10.95 18.22 30.13
C ALA A 256 11.34 17.72 31.54
N GLY A 257 12.49 17.06 31.66
CA GLY A 257 13.07 16.72 32.96
C GLY A 257 13.94 17.85 33.49
N SER A 258 14.88 18.33 32.67
CA SER A 258 15.91 19.29 33.08
C SER A 258 16.59 20.01 31.90
N LEU A 259 15.82 20.44 30.90
CA LEU A 259 16.37 21.06 29.69
C LEU A 259 17.11 22.39 29.98
N THR A 260 18.23 22.60 29.30
CA THR A 260 19.00 23.85 29.30
C THR A 260 19.17 24.38 27.88
N ALA A 261 19.29 25.69 27.74
CA ALA A 261 19.63 26.36 26.49
C ALA A 261 20.57 27.54 26.80
N GLY A 262 21.75 27.57 26.16
CA GLY A 262 22.79 28.57 26.39
C GLY A 262 22.42 30.00 26.01
N ALA A 263 21.39 30.18 25.15
CA ALA A 263 20.73 31.44 24.90
C ALA A 263 19.22 31.20 24.66
N GLY A 264 18.35 31.69 25.55
CA GLY A 264 16.90 31.56 25.42
C GLY A 264 16.25 30.64 26.45
N ALA A 265 14.97 30.34 26.26
CA ALA A 265 14.23 29.39 27.10
C ALA A 265 14.34 27.99 26.47
N ALA A 266 14.77 27.00 27.26
CA ALA A 266 14.84 25.63 26.78
C ALA A 266 13.43 25.07 26.62
N THR A 267 13.06 24.64 25.41
CA THR A 267 11.71 24.14 25.11
C THR A 267 11.73 22.82 24.37
N VAL A 268 10.75 21.99 24.65
CA VAL A 268 10.37 20.84 23.84
C VAL A 268 8.85 20.86 23.77
N SER A 269 8.31 20.73 22.57
CA SER A 269 6.88 20.66 22.36
C SER A 269 6.56 19.63 21.30
N VAL A 270 5.43 18.95 21.48
CA VAL A 270 4.89 18.01 20.51
C VAL A 270 3.60 18.60 20.00
N SER A 271 3.49 18.66 18.67
CA SER A 271 2.23 18.95 18.02
C SER A 271 1.81 17.72 17.22
N ARG A 272 0.57 17.29 17.41
CA ARG A 272 -0.03 16.31 16.50
C ARG A 272 -0.18 16.97 15.14
N VAL A 273 0.57 16.48 14.17
CA VAL A 273 0.32 16.81 12.78
C VAL A 273 -0.73 15.83 12.32
N SER A 274 -1.94 16.32 12.05
CA SER A 274 -2.97 15.46 11.46
C SER A 274 -2.41 14.89 10.16
N SER A 275 -2.03 13.62 10.18
CA SER A 275 -1.80 12.84 8.99
C SER A 275 -3.16 12.67 8.32
N VAL A 276 -3.50 13.60 7.44
CA VAL A 276 -4.45 13.31 6.38
C VAL A 276 -3.77 12.27 5.50
N LEU A 277 -4.53 11.31 4.97
CA LEU A 277 -4.03 10.46 3.89
C LEU A 277 -3.45 11.36 2.79
N GLY A 278 -2.13 11.31 2.68
CA GLY A 278 -1.32 12.32 2.01
C GLY A 278 -0.49 11.66 0.95
N ASN A 279 -0.42 12.32 -0.20
CA ASN A 279 0.52 11.96 -1.23
C ASN A 279 1.93 12.32 -0.79
N GLU A 280 2.89 11.63 -1.38
CA GLU A 280 4.28 11.96 -1.15
C GLU A 280 4.67 13.28 -1.82
N ASN A 281 5.45 14.09 -1.10
CA ASN A 281 6.12 15.26 -1.60
C ASN A 281 7.63 15.03 -1.64
N GLN A 282 8.22 15.14 -2.83
CA GLN A 282 9.66 15.22 -3.01
C GLN A 282 10.03 16.63 -3.46
N THR A 283 11.12 17.18 -2.92
CA THR A 283 11.62 18.51 -3.27
C THR A 283 12.89 18.40 -4.09
N ILE A 284 12.89 19.07 -5.25
CA ILE A 284 14.07 19.29 -6.07
C ILE A 284 14.68 20.63 -5.67
N PHE A 285 15.94 20.64 -5.27
CA PHE A 285 16.72 21.85 -5.14
C PHE A 285 17.68 21.96 -6.33
N CYS A 286 17.57 23.05 -7.10
CA CYS A 286 18.45 23.30 -8.24
C CYS A 286 19.09 24.69 -8.20
N LYS A 287 20.42 24.70 -8.14
CA LYS A 287 21.27 25.89 -8.26
C LYS A 287 22.12 25.78 -9.53
N ALA A 288 21.66 26.41 -10.60
CA ALA A 288 22.33 26.45 -11.91
C ALA A 288 21.82 27.66 -12.71
N ASP A 289 22.62 28.18 -13.65
CA ASP A 289 22.24 29.26 -14.56
C ASP A 289 22.32 28.87 -16.04
N GLY A 290 22.72 27.63 -16.35
CA GLY A 290 22.72 27.08 -17.70
C GLY A 290 22.64 25.56 -17.71
N GLY A 291 22.34 25.01 -18.88
CA GLY A 291 22.30 23.57 -19.12
C GLY A 291 20.93 22.93 -18.94
N SER A 292 20.95 21.62 -18.68
CA SER A 292 19.77 20.80 -18.42
C SER A 292 20.12 19.67 -17.45
N PHE A 293 19.12 18.99 -16.93
CA PHE A 293 19.30 17.81 -16.10
C PHE A 293 18.27 16.73 -16.45
N VAL A 294 18.46 15.54 -15.91
CA VAL A 294 17.54 14.41 -16.05
C VAL A 294 17.16 13.92 -14.67
N LEU A 295 15.89 13.53 -14.51
CA LEU A 295 15.40 12.82 -13.33
C LEU A 295 15.18 11.35 -13.68
N GLU A 296 15.47 10.48 -12.73
CA GLU A 296 15.24 9.04 -12.85
C GLU A 296 14.35 8.55 -11.71
N PHE A 297 13.30 7.83 -12.07
CA PHE A 297 12.38 7.19 -11.13
C PHE A 297 12.10 5.76 -11.57
N ARG A 298 12.28 4.79 -10.66
CA ARG A 298 12.06 3.35 -10.90
C ARG A 298 12.72 2.83 -12.20
N GLY A 299 13.92 3.33 -12.53
CA GLY A 299 14.70 2.91 -13.70
C GLY A 299 14.35 3.61 -15.02
N HIS A 300 13.37 4.53 -15.03
CA HIS A 300 13.02 5.33 -16.20
C HIS A 300 13.53 6.77 -16.06
N LYS A 301 14.07 7.31 -17.15
CA LYS A 301 14.67 8.64 -17.21
C LYS A 301 13.80 9.60 -18.00
N THR A 302 13.68 10.83 -17.52
CA THR A 302 12.97 11.90 -18.25
C THR A 302 13.73 12.29 -19.50
N SER A 303 13.07 13.03 -20.39
CA SER A 303 13.77 13.89 -21.35
C SER A 303 14.58 14.98 -20.60
N GLN A 304 15.52 15.63 -21.29
CA GLN A 304 16.32 16.70 -20.68
C GLN A 304 15.44 17.87 -20.25
N ILE A 305 15.44 18.17 -18.95
CA ILE A 305 14.72 19.29 -18.37
C ILE A 305 15.66 20.50 -18.39
N PRO A 306 15.38 21.55 -19.19
CA PRO A 306 16.22 22.74 -19.22
C PRO A 306 16.14 23.50 -17.89
N VAL A 307 17.21 24.21 -17.51
CA VAL A 307 17.21 25.06 -16.29
C VAL A 307 16.12 26.13 -16.28
N THR A 308 15.60 26.48 -17.44
CA THR A 308 14.50 27.45 -17.65
C THR A 308 13.11 26.82 -17.64
N ALA A 309 12.99 25.50 -17.39
CA ALA A 309 11.69 24.84 -17.36
C ALA A 309 10.80 25.46 -16.29
N ASP A 310 9.55 25.73 -16.65
CA ASP A 310 8.53 26.20 -15.73
C ASP A 310 7.82 25.00 -15.05
N PRO A 311 6.88 25.22 -14.11
CA PRO A 311 6.19 24.11 -13.45
C PRO A 311 5.50 23.14 -14.42
N ALA A 312 4.96 23.65 -15.54
CA ALA A 312 4.29 22.82 -16.53
C ALA A 312 5.29 21.93 -17.29
N GLY A 313 6.44 22.48 -17.68
CA GLY A 313 7.50 21.72 -18.34
C GLY A 313 8.10 20.62 -17.45
N VAL A 314 8.25 20.87 -16.15
CA VAL A 314 8.70 19.82 -15.20
C VAL A 314 7.62 18.74 -15.03
N LYS A 315 6.34 19.13 -14.91
CA LYS A 315 5.20 18.20 -14.84
C LYS A 315 5.18 17.31 -16.08
N GLU A 316 5.22 17.88 -17.28
CA GLU A 316 5.21 17.14 -18.55
C GLU A 316 6.37 16.14 -18.64
N ALA A 317 7.58 16.55 -18.24
CA ALA A 317 8.75 15.66 -18.24
C ALA A 317 8.57 14.45 -17.30
N LEU A 318 7.99 14.64 -16.12
CA LEU A 318 7.74 13.57 -15.15
C LEU A 318 6.59 12.65 -15.60
N GLU A 319 5.47 13.20 -16.05
CA GLU A 319 4.30 12.44 -16.51
C GLU A 319 4.55 11.68 -17.84
N SER A 320 5.66 11.98 -18.52
CA SER A 320 6.12 11.19 -19.67
C SER A 320 6.75 9.83 -19.29
N LEU A 321 7.07 9.62 -18.00
CA LEU A 321 7.64 8.35 -17.55
C LEU A 321 6.55 7.28 -17.42
N PRO A 322 6.75 6.06 -17.95
CA PRO A 322 5.77 4.96 -17.81
C PRO A 322 5.45 4.56 -16.37
N THR A 323 6.28 4.97 -15.41
CA THR A 323 6.16 4.65 -13.97
C THR A 323 5.56 5.78 -13.14
N ILE A 324 5.26 6.93 -13.75
CA ILE A 324 4.63 8.08 -13.10
C ILE A 324 3.29 8.33 -13.80
N GLY A 325 2.25 8.54 -13.00
CA GLY A 325 0.93 8.92 -13.51
C GLY A 325 0.82 10.43 -13.55
N GLN A 326 0.02 10.99 -12.62
CA GLN A 326 -0.07 12.44 -12.44
C GLN A 326 0.79 12.94 -11.27
N VAL A 327 1.34 14.14 -11.44
CA VAL A 327 2.05 14.89 -10.39
C VAL A 327 1.61 16.35 -10.35
N THR A 328 1.69 16.97 -9.18
CA THR A 328 1.54 18.42 -9.01
C THR A 328 2.91 19.04 -8.76
N VAL A 329 3.24 20.09 -9.51
CA VAL A 329 4.54 20.78 -9.40
C VAL A 329 4.31 22.20 -8.88
N ALA A 330 4.92 22.51 -7.75
CA ALA A 330 4.87 23.82 -7.11
C ALA A 330 6.28 24.42 -7.00
N MET A 331 6.42 25.68 -7.40
CA MET A 331 7.64 26.47 -7.25
C MET A 331 7.31 27.75 -6.49
N GLU A 332 8.14 28.13 -5.52
CA GLU A 332 7.97 29.39 -4.82
C GLU A 332 8.35 30.60 -5.70
N GLY A 333 7.91 31.81 -5.31
CA GLY A 333 8.27 33.07 -5.98
C GLY A 333 7.20 33.61 -6.95
N VAL A 334 7.57 34.63 -7.73
CA VAL A 334 6.68 35.34 -8.68
C VAL A 334 7.05 34.94 -10.11
N ALA A 335 6.06 34.84 -11.01
CA ALA A 335 6.29 34.42 -12.40
C ALA A 335 7.16 35.42 -13.20
N PRO A 336 7.96 34.95 -14.19
CA PRO A 336 8.13 33.55 -14.59
C PRO A 336 8.97 32.76 -13.58
N ARG A 337 8.52 31.54 -13.25
CA ARG A 337 9.22 30.62 -12.35
C ARG A 337 10.04 29.64 -13.19
N THR A 338 11.29 29.45 -12.83
CA THR A 338 12.18 28.47 -13.47
C THR A 338 12.65 27.47 -12.42
N VAL A 339 12.81 26.21 -12.82
CA VAL A 339 13.21 25.11 -11.93
C VAL A 339 14.59 25.31 -11.31
N CYS A 340 15.47 26.11 -11.93
CA CYS A 340 16.78 26.46 -11.42
C CYS A 340 17.00 27.98 -11.42
N SER A 341 17.86 28.45 -10.52
CA SER A 341 18.43 29.80 -10.57
C SER A 341 19.87 29.79 -10.05
N SER A 342 20.64 30.87 -10.27
CA SER A 342 21.98 31.01 -9.69
C SER A 342 21.98 31.10 -8.16
N ALA A 343 20.84 31.47 -7.55
CA ALA A 343 20.65 31.49 -6.10
C ALA A 343 20.19 30.13 -5.54
N GLY A 344 19.64 29.26 -6.39
CA GLY A 344 18.93 28.05 -5.99
C GLY A 344 17.41 28.23 -6.03
N VAL A 345 16.69 27.20 -6.45
CA VAL A 345 15.22 27.13 -6.41
C VAL A 345 14.81 25.79 -5.82
N SER A 346 13.85 25.81 -4.90
CA SER A 346 13.19 24.60 -4.41
C SER A 346 11.86 24.41 -5.15
N THR A 347 11.70 23.24 -5.76
CA THR A 347 10.51 22.82 -6.50
C THR A 347 9.92 21.61 -5.81
N VAL A 348 8.70 21.72 -5.31
CA VAL A 348 7.97 20.61 -4.66
C VAL A 348 7.20 19.83 -5.73
N ILE A 349 7.38 18.53 -5.72
CA ILE A 349 6.69 17.55 -6.57
C ILE A 349 5.80 16.70 -5.67
N THR A 350 4.48 16.82 -5.84
CA THR A 350 3.49 15.96 -5.18
C THR A 350 3.11 14.84 -6.13
N PHE A 351 3.27 13.58 -5.71
CA PHE A 351 2.88 12.41 -6.50
C PHE A 351 1.38 12.15 -6.37
N ASP A 352 0.59 12.50 -7.39
CA ASP A 352 -0.87 12.46 -7.26
C ASP A 352 -1.47 11.06 -7.38
N THR A 353 -0.77 10.17 -8.07
CA THR A 353 -1.27 8.83 -8.43
C THR A 353 -0.48 7.69 -7.81
N GLN A 354 0.82 7.89 -7.56
CA GLN A 354 1.67 6.91 -6.91
C GLN A 354 1.39 6.96 -5.41
N LEU A 355 0.86 5.85 -4.88
CA LEU A 355 0.51 5.71 -3.47
C LEU A 355 1.67 5.07 -2.70
N GLY A 356 1.66 5.23 -1.38
CA GLY A 356 2.71 4.72 -0.50
C GLY A 356 3.92 5.64 -0.39
N ASP A 357 4.87 5.18 0.42
CA ASP A 357 6.23 5.72 0.54
C ASP A 357 7.05 5.28 -0.69
N LEU A 358 7.49 6.25 -1.48
CA LEU A 358 8.15 6.12 -2.76
C LEU A 358 9.65 6.39 -2.59
N ALA A 359 10.45 5.68 -3.38
CA ALA A 359 11.87 5.96 -3.43
C ALA A 359 12.13 7.39 -3.95
N THR A 360 13.04 8.11 -3.31
CA THR A 360 13.47 9.44 -3.79
C THR A 360 13.99 9.35 -5.22
N MET A 361 13.57 10.26 -6.09
CA MET A 361 14.05 10.32 -7.47
C MET A 361 15.57 10.54 -7.49
N ALA A 362 16.26 9.83 -8.39
CA ALA A 362 17.65 10.14 -8.67
C ALA A 362 17.74 11.32 -9.65
N SER A 363 18.80 12.10 -9.53
CA SER A 363 19.05 13.26 -10.40
C SER A 363 20.47 13.21 -10.96
N ASP A 364 20.62 13.63 -12.21
CA ASP A 364 21.90 13.68 -12.91
C ASP A 364 22.25 15.13 -13.28
N PRO A 365 23.19 15.78 -12.56
CA PRO A 365 23.59 17.16 -12.81
C PRO A 365 24.64 17.32 -13.92
N VAL A 366 25.04 16.27 -14.64
CA VAL A 366 26.21 16.29 -15.55
C VAL A 366 26.18 17.42 -16.59
N LEU A 367 25.00 17.83 -17.04
CA LEU A 367 24.84 18.88 -18.06
C LEU A 367 24.54 20.27 -17.48
N LEU A 368 24.52 20.44 -16.15
CA LEU A 368 24.31 21.73 -15.51
C LEU A 368 25.58 22.56 -15.52
N THR A 369 25.40 23.87 -15.63
CA THR A 369 26.47 24.86 -15.50
C THR A 369 26.06 25.96 -14.52
N LEU A 370 27.07 26.50 -13.82
CA LEU A 370 26.91 27.68 -13.00
C LEU A 370 28.12 28.60 -13.25
N VAL A 371 27.90 29.85 -13.64
CA VAL A 371 28.99 30.79 -13.96
C VAL A 371 29.89 31.06 -12.76
N ALA A 372 29.33 31.07 -11.55
CA ALA A 372 30.04 31.35 -10.30
C ALA A 372 29.93 30.18 -9.31
N GLY A 373 30.72 29.13 -9.54
CA GLY A 373 30.85 27.98 -8.64
C GLY A 373 30.52 26.65 -9.31
N ALA A 374 30.19 25.65 -8.50
CA ALA A 374 29.69 24.38 -9.01
C ALA A 374 28.14 24.39 -8.98
N PRO A 375 27.47 23.87 -10.02
CA PRO A 375 26.03 23.67 -9.97
C PRO A 375 25.69 22.64 -8.88
N VAL A 376 24.52 22.81 -8.27
CA VAL A 376 24.00 21.88 -7.26
C VAL A 376 22.62 21.42 -7.71
N LEU A 377 22.41 20.12 -7.74
CA LEU A 377 21.11 19.49 -7.94
C LEU A 377 20.96 18.40 -6.90
N SER A 378 19.85 18.42 -6.16
CA SER A 378 19.51 17.37 -5.22
C SER A 378 18.01 17.17 -5.20
N VAL A 379 17.60 15.93 -4.93
CA VAL A 379 16.22 15.59 -4.63
C VAL A 379 16.20 15.04 -3.22
N SER A 380 15.26 15.52 -2.41
CA SER A 380 15.02 15.02 -1.08
C SER A 380 13.53 14.74 -0.89
N GLU A 381 13.22 13.71 -0.15
CA GLU A 381 11.87 13.48 0.35
C GLU A 381 11.55 14.54 1.41
N THR A 382 10.37 15.16 1.34
CA THR A 382 9.96 16.24 2.28
C THR A 382 8.75 15.83 3.09
N ASP A 383 7.82 15.09 2.46
CA ASP A 383 6.74 14.41 3.14
C ASP A 383 6.58 13.01 2.55
N LYS A 384 6.82 11.96 3.33
CA LYS A 384 6.59 10.59 2.84
C LYS A 384 5.11 10.33 2.58
N GLY A 385 4.80 9.50 1.59
CA GLY A 385 3.42 9.07 1.36
C GLY A 385 2.87 8.27 2.54
N THR A 386 1.66 8.60 3.00
CA THR A 386 0.96 7.87 4.08
C THR A 386 -0.17 6.99 3.56
N THR A 387 -0.47 7.08 2.26
CA THR A 387 -1.41 6.19 1.58
C THR A 387 -0.87 4.76 1.57
N THR A 388 -1.75 3.77 1.48
CA THR A 388 -1.36 2.36 1.32
C THR A 388 -1.62 1.90 -0.11
N VAL A 389 -0.88 0.86 -0.52
CA VAL A 389 -1.03 0.23 -1.83
C VAL A 389 -1.70 -1.12 -1.60
N GLU A 390 -3.02 -1.10 -1.40
CA GLU A 390 -3.80 -2.31 -1.20
C GLU A 390 -4.74 -2.54 -2.37
N VAL A 391 -4.74 -3.76 -2.94
CA VAL A 391 -5.62 -4.09 -4.06
C VAL A 391 -7.07 -3.88 -3.65
N CYS A 392 -7.81 -3.09 -4.43
CA CYS A 392 -9.18 -2.69 -4.12
C CYS A 392 -9.35 -2.12 -2.71
N SER A 393 -8.32 -1.42 -2.20
CA SER A 393 -8.31 -0.78 -0.87
C SER A 393 -8.65 -1.74 0.27
N GLY A 394 -8.53 -3.06 0.08
CA GLY A 394 -9.00 -4.05 1.05
C GLY A 394 -10.53 -4.10 1.22
N ARG A 395 -11.29 -3.30 0.45
CA ARG A 395 -12.74 -3.12 0.54
C ARG A 395 -13.48 -3.53 -0.74
N GLY A 396 -12.84 -4.36 -1.55
CA GLY A 396 -13.42 -4.91 -2.77
C GLY A 396 -12.71 -6.16 -3.25
N PHE A 397 -13.34 -6.82 -4.21
CA PHE A 397 -12.88 -8.03 -4.86
C PHE A 397 -12.28 -7.69 -6.23
N CYS A 398 -11.10 -8.21 -6.53
CA CYS A 398 -10.43 -7.95 -7.80
C CYS A 398 -10.92 -8.92 -8.88
N ASP A 399 -11.66 -8.40 -9.86
CA ASP A 399 -11.98 -9.13 -11.09
C ASP A 399 -10.77 -9.08 -12.02
N THR A 400 -9.96 -10.14 -11.99
CA THR A 400 -8.74 -10.25 -12.78
C THR A 400 -8.98 -10.45 -14.29
N GLN A 401 -10.21 -10.74 -14.71
CA GLN A 401 -10.55 -10.84 -16.13
C GLN A 401 -10.64 -9.45 -16.76
N TYR A 402 -11.21 -8.48 -16.03
CA TYR A 402 -11.39 -7.11 -16.50
C TYR A 402 -10.43 -6.09 -15.87
N GLY A 403 -9.76 -6.46 -14.77
CA GLY A 403 -8.91 -5.55 -13.99
C GLY A 403 -9.71 -4.51 -13.23
N LEU A 404 -10.89 -4.86 -12.72
CA LEU A 404 -11.82 -3.96 -12.05
C LEU A 404 -12.08 -4.43 -10.61
N CYS A 405 -12.17 -3.49 -9.68
CA CYS A 405 -12.59 -3.80 -8.32
C CYS A 405 -14.12 -3.81 -8.21
N GLN A 406 -14.65 -4.92 -7.71
CA GLN A 406 -16.04 -5.07 -7.30
C GLN A 406 -16.12 -4.71 -5.81
N CYS A 407 -16.63 -3.51 -5.50
CA CYS A 407 -16.62 -3.01 -4.13
C CYS A 407 -17.62 -3.74 -3.23
N LEU A 408 -17.22 -3.94 -1.97
CA LEU A 408 -18.11 -4.39 -0.92
C LEU A 408 -19.23 -3.37 -0.69
N ALA A 409 -20.36 -3.83 -0.16
CA ALA A 409 -21.47 -2.95 0.16
C ALA A 409 -21.03 -1.82 1.11
N GLY A 410 -21.38 -0.58 0.76
CA GLY A 410 -20.95 0.61 1.50
C GLY A 410 -19.63 1.22 1.07
N TYR A 411 -18.97 0.67 0.05
CA TYR A 411 -17.73 1.19 -0.51
C TYR A 411 -17.87 1.51 -1.99
N VAL A 412 -17.19 2.57 -2.41
CA VAL A 412 -17.22 3.11 -3.77
C VAL A 412 -15.83 3.54 -4.20
N SER A 413 -15.71 3.85 -5.49
CA SER A 413 -14.46 4.35 -6.08
C SER A 413 -13.92 5.57 -5.34
N GLY A 414 -12.64 5.50 -4.97
CA GLY A 414 -11.92 6.54 -4.25
C GLY A 414 -10.94 7.33 -5.11
N ASN A 415 -10.27 8.27 -4.46
CA ASN A 415 -9.17 9.07 -4.99
C ASN A 415 -7.79 8.57 -4.50
N GLY A 416 -7.73 7.37 -3.93
CA GLY A 416 -6.52 6.81 -3.29
C GLY A 416 -6.22 7.33 -1.88
N LYS A 417 -6.98 8.30 -1.35
CA LYS A 417 -6.79 8.96 -0.04
C LYS A 417 -7.98 8.81 0.91
N GLY A 418 -8.81 7.77 0.75
CA GLY A 418 -10.00 7.57 1.59
C GLY A 418 -11.22 8.42 1.18
N GLY A 419 -11.07 9.30 0.17
CA GLY A 419 -12.15 10.17 -0.33
C GLY A 419 -12.64 9.75 -1.70
N TYR A 420 -13.79 10.31 -2.12
CA TYR A 420 -14.38 10.09 -3.44
C TYR A 420 -13.42 10.39 -4.59
N GLY A 421 -13.39 9.50 -5.58
CA GLY A 421 -12.63 9.72 -6.81
C GLY A 421 -12.94 8.67 -7.87
N ALA A 422 -12.20 8.72 -8.98
CA ALA A 422 -12.41 7.83 -10.11
C ALA A 422 -11.39 6.69 -10.21
N ARG A 423 -10.64 6.39 -9.14
CA ARG A 423 -9.57 5.36 -9.13
C ARG A 423 -10.11 3.95 -9.36
N GLY A 424 -11.38 3.69 -9.05
CA GLY A 424 -11.99 2.37 -9.15
C GLY A 424 -11.44 1.37 -8.14
N ASP A 425 -10.95 1.86 -6.99
CA ASP A 425 -10.20 1.12 -5.98
C ASP A 425 -11.02 0.72 -4.75
N CYS A 426 -12.32 1.03 -4.69
CA CYS A 426 -13.14 0.84 -3.48
C CYS A 426 -12.62 1.59 -2.24
N GLY A 427 -11.80 2.63 -2.46
CA GLY A 427 -11.12 3.38 -1.42
C GLY A 427 -11.93 4.48 -0.76
N ALA A 428 -13.25 4.54 -0.98
CA ALA A 428 -14.12 5.57 -0.39
C ALA A 428 -15.39 4.97 0.20
N VAL A 429 -15.87 5.57 1.29
CA VAL A 429 -17.12 5.19 1.96
C VAL A 429 -18.32 5.80 1.25
N ASP A 430 -19.35 5.00 0.98
CA ASP A 430 -20.67 5.46 0.52
C ASP A 430 -21.47 6.11 1.67
N PRO A 431 -21.63 7.45 1.71
CA PRO A 431 -22.36 8.11 2.77
C PRO A 431 -23.85 7.81 2.68
N LEU A 432 -24.40 7.41 1.53
CA LEU A 432 -25.80 7.01 1.47
C LEU A 432 -25.99 5.67 2.16
N PHE A 433 -25.10 4.71 1.90
CA PHE A 433 -25.13 3.41 2.56
C PHE A 433 -24.94 3.51 4.07
N ALA A 434 -23.95 4.27 4.54
CA ALA A 434 -23.72 4.48 5.98
C ALA A 434 -24.94 5.10 6.69
N ASN A 435 -25.71 5.95 6.00
CA ASN A 435 -26.89 6.59 6.55
C ASN A 435 -28.15 5.70 6.51
N THR A 436 -28.32 4.86 5.48
CA THR A 436 -29.52 4.02 5.32
C THR A 436 -29.39 2.62 5.91
N HIS A 437 -28.16 2.14 6.15
CA HIS A 437 -27.84 0.80 6.65
C HIS A 437 -26.92 0.85 7.90
N PRO A 438 -27.29 1.58 8.98
CA PRO A 438 -26.37 1.86 10.09
C PRO A 438 -25.93 0.61 10.88
N VAL A 439 -26.76 -0.43 10.93
CA VAL A 439 -26.43 -1.70 11.63
C VAL A 439 -25.45 -2.53 10.81
N GLU A 440 -25.72 -2.69 9.51
CA GLU A 440 -24.85 -3.42 8.58
C GLU A 440 -23.51 -2.68 8.41
N TRP A 441 -23.55 -1.33 8.40
CA TRP A 441 -22.39 -0.47 8.43
C TRP A 441 -21.56 -0.66 9.72
N ALA A 442 -22.20 -0.73 10.89
CA ALA A 442 -21.49 -0.95 12.14
C ALA A 442 -20.83 -2.34 12.19
N LEU A 443 -21.52 -3.38 11.68
CA LEU A 443 -20.99 -4.75 11.63
C LEU A 443 -19.83 -4.90 10.64
N ALA A 444 -19.90 -4.24 9.48
CA ALA A 444 -18.85 -4.27 8.46
C ALA A 444 -17.54 -3.58 8.89
N ASN A 445 -17.60 -2.77 9.95
CA ASN A 445 -16.50 -1.93 10.43
C ASN A 445 -16.07 -2.24 11.88
N ALA A 446 -16.58 -3.32 12.49
CA ALA A 446 -16.29 -3.69 13.87
C ALA A 446 -15.18 -4.74 14.02
N ALA A 447 -14.23 -4.82 13.07
CA ALA A 447 -13.21 -5.87 12.98
C ALA A 447 -11.78 -5.33 13.01
#